data_AF-A0A660RA75-F1
#
_entry.id   AF-A0A660RA75-F1
#
_cell.length_a   1.000
_cell.length_b   1.000
_cell.length_c   1.000
_cell.angle_alpha   90.00
_cell.angle_beta   90.00
_cell.angle_gamma   90.00
#
_symmetry.space_group_name_H-M   'P 1'
#
loop_
_entity.id
_entity.type
_entity.pdbx_description
1 polymer ?
#
loop_
_entity_poly.entity_id
_entity_poly.type
_entity_poly.pdbx_seq_one_letter_code
_entity_poly.pdbx_strand_id
1 'polypeptide(L)'
;SNATIVNTSFHRFLPYGVSGVVVISESHLTIHTWPEYGYAAVDLFTCGDDVDPWKAFDYLRNVLKAGRVHVVEHLRGKYDEIGILEDSPHKAAV
;
A
#
# COMPACT_ATOMS: atom_id res chain seq x y z
N SER A 1 0.74 6.59 7.87
CA SER A 1 1.81 6.55 6.86
C SER A 1 2.34 7.92 6.50
N ASN A 2 1.66 9.07 6.73
CA ASN A 2 2.11 10.40 6.25
C ASN A 2 2.06 10.58 4.72
N ALA A 3 1.32 9.71 4.02
CA ALA A 3 1.09 9.83 2.58
C ALA A 3 0.07 10.93 2.25
N THR A 4 0.30 11.62 1.12
CA THR A 4 -0.64 12.61 0.56
C THR A 4 -1.63 11.92 -0.40
N ILE A 5 -2.92 12.09 -0.16
CA ILE A 5 -3.99 11.52 -1.00
C ILE A 5 -4.17 12.36 -2.27
N VAL A 6 -4.12 11.70 -3.43
CA VAL A 6 -4.44 12.28 -4.74
C VAL A 6 -5.90 12.00 -5.10
N ASN A 7 -6.37 10.76 -4.93
CA ASN A 7 -7.74 10.37 -5.22
C ASN A 7 -8.15 9.10 -4.46
N THR A 8 -9.46 8.85 -4.36
CA THR A 8 -10.01 7.64 -3.74
C THR A 8 -11.17 7.11 -4.57
N SER A 9 -11.25 5.79 -4.74
CA SER A 9 -12.40 5.13 -5.35
C SER A 9 -12.71 3.84 -4.61
N PHE A 10 -13.97 3.67 -4.23
CA PHE A 10 -14.45 2.50 -3.51
C PHE A 10 -15.72 1.98 -4.17
N HIS A 11 -15.81 0.65 -4.30
CA HIS A 11 -16.99 -0.01 -4.81
C HIS A 11 -17.34 -1.19 -3.91
N ARG A 12 -18.60 -1.23 -3.48
CA ARG A 12 -19.17 -2.38 -2.77
C ARG A 12 -19.94 -3.22 -3.76
N PHE A 13 -19.62 -4.50 -3.83
CA PHE A 13 -20.31 -5.46 -4.68
C PHE A 13 -21.48 -6.12 -3.94
N LEU A 14 -22.46 -6.58 -4.73
CA LEU A 14 -23.53 -7.44 -4.24
C LEU A 14 -23.17 -8.90 -4.54
N PRO A 15 -23.48 -9.85 -3.63
CA PRO A 15 -24.16 -9.64 -2.35
C PRO A 15 -23.27 -9.07 -1.23
N TYR A 16 -21.94 -9.18 -1.36
CA TYR A 16 -20.95 -8.67 -0.40
C TYR A 16 -19.62 -8.39 -1.10
N GLY A 17 -18.65 -7.84 -0.34
CA GLY A 17 -17.31 -7.53 -0.82
C GLY A 17 -17.13 -6.05 -1.14
N VAL A 18 -15.89 -5.59 -0.99
CA VAL A 18 -15.46 -4.22 -1.25
C VAL A 18 -14.13 -4.26 -1.99
N SER A 19 -14.04 -3.47 -3.05
CA SER A 19 -12.76 -3.09 -3.66
C SER A 19 -12.55 -1.60 -3.45
N GLY A 20 -11.35 -1.21 -3.04
CA GLY A 20 -10.98 0.16 -2.77
C GLY A 20 -9.57 0.49 -3.23
N VAL A 21 -9.37 1.70 -3.71
CA VAL A 21 -8.06 2.26 -4.02
C VAL A 21 -7.96 3.68 -3.47
N VAL A 22 -6.84 3.96 -2.83
CA VAL A 22 -6.38 5.30 -2.46
C VAL A 22 -5.13 5.54 -3.29
N VAL A 23 -5.24 6.44 -4.27
CA VAL A 23 -4.09 6.92 -5.03
C VAL A 23 -3.39 7.95 -4.17
N ILE A 24 -2.10 7.75 -3.94
CA ILE A 24 -1.24 8.67 -3.20
C ILE A 24 -0.13 9.17 -4.13
N SER A 25 0.62 10.19 -3.73
CA SER A 25 1.76 10.67 -4.53
C SER A 25 2.67 9.51 -4.96
N GLU A 26 2.77 9.30 -6.28
CA GLU A 26 3.67 8.35 -6.95
C GLU A 26 3.41 6.86 -6.67
N SER A 27 2.32 6.49 -5.98
CA SER A 27 2.05 5.10 -5.58
C SER A 27 0.57 4.87 -5.21
N HIS A 28 0.22 3.83 -4.44
CA HIS A 28 -1.18 3.52 -4.11
C HIS A 28 -1.33 2.58 -2.90
N LEU A 29 -2.48 2.67 -2.24
CA LEU A 29 -2.98 1.67 -1.29
C LEU A 29 -4.26 1.04 -1.85
N THR A 30 -4.33 -0.28 -1.94
CA THR A 30 -5.49 -1.02 -2.44
C THR A 30 -5.98 -2.04 -1.45
N ILE A 31 -7.28 -2.34 -1.50
CA ILE A 31 -7.90 -3.41 -0.72
C ILE A 31 -8.99 -4.09 -1.54
N HIS A 32 -9.02 -5.42 -1.45
CA HIS A 32 -10.07 -6.27 -2.01
C HIS A 32 -10.50 -7.29 -0.96
N THR A 33 -11.78 -7.30 -0.59
CA THR A 33 -12.28 -8.15 0.50
C THR A 33 -13.21 -9.24 -0.01
N TRP A 34 -13.10 -10.45 0.56
CA TRP A 34 -14.05 -11.55 0.43
C TRP A 34 -14.61 -11.90 1.82
N PRO A 35 -15.72 -11.25 2.23
CA PRO A 35 -16.31 -11.45 3.56
C PRO A 35 -16.67 -12.90 3.87
N GLU A 36 -17.10 -13.67 2.87
CA GLU A 36 -17.45 -15.09 2.97
C GLU A 36 -16.28 -15.98 3.43
N TYR A 37 -15.04 -15.52 3.26
CA TYR A 37 -13.82 -16.20 3.72
C TYR A 37 -13.13 -15.47 4.88
N GLY A 38 -13.65 -14.32 5.31
CA GLY A 38 -12.94 -13.45 6.24
C GLY A 38 -11.57 -13.00 5.72
N TYR A 39 -11.43 -12.86 4.39
CA TYR A 39 -10.16 -12.58 3.72
C TYR A 39 -10.13 -11.18 3.13
N ALA A 40 -8.94 -10.56 3.14
CA ALA A 40 -8.66 -9.34 2.40
C ALA A 40 -7.27 -9.45 1.73
N ALA A 41 -7.22 -9.11 0.44
CA ALA A 41 -5.97 -8.81 -0.25
C ALA A 41 -5.72 -7.31 -0.14
N VAL A 42 -4.51 -6.93 0.26
CA VAL A 42 -4.13 -5.53 0.52
C VAL A 42 -2.75 -5.28 -0.10
N ASP A 43 -2.62 -4.23 -0.88
CA ASP A 43 -1.31 -3.72 -1.33
C ASP A 43 -1.07 -2.34 -0.73
N LEU A 44 0.12 -2.17 -0.15
CA LEU A 44 0.55 -0.91 0.46
C LEU A 44 1.84 -0.48 -0.23
N PHE A 45 1.69 0.23 -1.34
CA PHE A 45 2.82 0.74 -2.10
C PHE A 45 2.98 2.23 -1.79
N THR A 46 4.14 2.60 -1.25
CA THR A 46 4.52 3.98 -0.89
C THR A 46 5.83 4.37 -1.57
N CYS A 47 6.09 5.67 -1.68
CA CYS A 47 7.34 6.25 -2.18
C CYS A 47 7.84 7.32 -1.19
N GLY A 48 9.17 7.45 -1.05
CA GLY A 48 9.84 8.35 -0.09
C GLY A 48 9.83 7.85 1.36
N ASP A 49 10.79 8.29 2.18
CA ASP A 49 11.04 7.72 3.52
C ASP A 49 10.21 8.36 4.62
N ASP A 50 9.69 9.55 4.34
CA ASP A 50 8.68 10.15 5.20
C ASP A 50 7.39 9.32 5.21
N VAL A 51 7.23 8.36 4.27
CA VAL A 51 6.04 7.53 4.13
C VAL A 51 6.30 6.07 4.51
N ASP A 52 5.86 5.71 5.72
CA ASP A 52 5.98 4.35 6.25
C ASP A 52 4.74 3.48 5.92
N PRO A 53 4.86 2.43 5.07
CA PRO A 53 3.75 1.53 4.73
C PRO A 53 3.32 0.65 5.92
N TRP A 54 4.20 0.37 6.88
CA TRP A 54 3.90 -0.46 8.04
C TRP A 54 2.90 0.19 8.99
N LYS A 55 2.88 1.53 9.07
CA LYS A 55 1.81 2.26 9.78
C LYS A 55 0.43 2.02 9.17
N ALA A 56 0.33 1.91 7.84
CA ALA A 56 -0.93 1.60 7.18
C ALA A 56 -1.31 0.13 7.38
N PHE A 57 -0.34 -0.77 7.32
CA PHE A 57 -0.51 -2.19 7.61
C PHE A 57 -1.05 -2.43 9.03
N ASP A 58 -0.40 -1.86 10.05
CA ASP A 58 -0.80 -2.04 11.45
C ASP A 58 -2.21 -1.51 11.70
N TYR A 59 -2.55 -0.36 11.11
CA TYR A 59 -3.89 0.18 11.18
C TYR A 59 -4.93 -0.79 10.57
N LEU A 60 -4.68 -1.29 9.36
CA LEU A 60 -5.59 -2.21 8.68
C LEU A 60 -5.71 -3.54 9.43
N ARG A 61 -4.60 -4.12 9.90
CA ARG A 61 -4.61 -5.36 10.71
C ARG A 61 -5.51 -5.21 11.93
N ASN A 62 -5.39 -4.08 12.64
CA ASN A 62 -6.14 -3.82 13.86
C ASN A 62 -7.63 -3.57 13.58
N VAL A 63 -7.96 -2.77 12.56
CA VAL A 63 -9.36 -2.45 12.20
C VAL A 63 -10.09 -3.66 11.63
N LEU A 64 -9.43 -4.44 10.76
CA LEU A 64 -9.98 -5.67 10.19
C LEU A 64 -9.95 -6.85 11.17
N LYS A 65 -9.28 -6.70 12.32
CA LYS A 65 -9.08 -7.74 13.33
C LYS A 65 -8.52 -9.03 12.75
N ALA A 66 -7.54 -8.89 11.85
CA ALA A 66 -6.96 -10.03 11.15
C ALA A 66 -6.23 -10.96 12.15
N GLY A 67 -6.74 -12.18 12.34
CA GLY A 67 -6.12 -13.17 13.23
C GLY A 67 -4.87 -13.82 12.66
N ARG A 68 -4.65 -13.73 11.34
CA ARG A 68 -3.46 -14.22 10.65
C ARG A 68 -3.15 -13.29 9.47
N VAL A 69 -1.86 -13.04 9.26
CA VAL A 69 -1.34 -12.21 8.16
C VAL A 69 -0.20 -12.94 7.46
N HIS A 70 -0.03 -12.68 6.18
CA HIS A 70 1.16 -13.04 5.41
C HIS A 70 1.50 -11.84 4.56
N VAL A 71 2.72 -11.33 4.68
CA VAL A 71 3.17 -10.09 4.05
C VAL A 71 4.47 -10.35 3.31
N VAL A 72 4.58 -9.82 2.11
CA VAL A 72 5.83 -9.80 1.34
C VAL A 72 6.15 -8.34 1.03
N GLU A 73 7.36 -7.93 1.37
CA GLU A 73 7.85 -6.58 1.08
C GLU A 73 8.68 -6.61 -0.21
N HIS A 74 8.45 -5.62 -1.07
CA HIS A 74 9.16 -5.47 -2.33
C HIS A 74 9.74 -4.07 -2.43
N LEU A 75 11.06 -3.98 -2.54
CA LEU A 75 11.72 -2.76 -2.97
C LEU A 75 11.44 -2.56 -4.47
N ARG A 76 10.74 -1.48 -4.81
CA ARG A 76 10.35 -1.13 -6.18
C ARG A 76 11.31 -0.06 -6.70
N GLY A 77 11.83 -0.25 -7.91
CA GLY A 77 12.73 0.73 -8.54
C GLY A 77 14.07 0.87 -7.81
N LYS A 78 14.70 -0.26 -7.42
CA LYS A 78 16.02 -0.23 -6.79
C LYS A 78 17.03 0.46 -7.71
N TYR A 79 17.79 1.39 -7.16
CA TYR A 79 18.64 2.29 -7.94
C TYR A 79 19.71 1.56 -8.76
N ASP A 80 20.34 0.53 -8.21
CA ASP A 80 21.32 -0.31 -8.89
C ASP A 80 20.71 -1.07 -10.08
N GLU A 81 19.48 -1.58 -9.94
CA GLU A 81 18.77 -2.31 -11.00
C GLU A 81 18.34 -1.40 -12.17
N ILE A 82 18.13 -0.10 -11.92
CA ILE A 82 17.71 0.88 -12.94
C ILE A 82 18.83 1.82 -13.40
N GLY A 83 20.06 1.61 -12.93
CA GLY A 83 21.25 2.38 -13.33
C GLY A 83 21.32 3.80 -12.76
N ILE A 84 20.65 4.06 -11.63
CA ILE A 84 20.74 5.32 -10.89
C ILE A 84 21.90 5.20 -9.90
N LEU A 85 22.85 6.14 -9.97
CA LEU A 85 23.97 6.22 -9.05
C LEU A 85 23.51 6.69 -7.66
N GLU A 86 24.22 6.28 -6.60
CA GLU A 86 23.86 6.62 -5.22
C GLU A 86 23.81 8.14 -4.94
N ASP A 87 24.57 8.92 -5.71
CA ASP A 87 24.73 10.39 -5.63
C ASP A 87 23.82 11.17 -6.60
N SER A 88 22.89 10.48 -7.28
CA SER A 88 22.03 11.11 -8.28
C SER A 88 21.11 12.17 -7.66
N PRO A 89 21.00 13.37 -8.27
CA PRO A 89 20.31 14.52 -7.66
C PRO A 89 18.78 14.37 -7.55
N HIS A 90 18.21 13.37 -8.23
CA HIS A 90 16.77 13.08 -8.23
C HIS A 90 16.40 11.86 -7.39
N LYS A 91 17.26 11.46 -6.45
CA LYS A 91 16.89 10.47 -5.45
C LYS A 91 15.62 10.97 -4.76
N ALA A 92 14.56 10.17 -4.78
CA ALA A 92 13.58 10.25 -3.70
C ALA A 92 14.41 10.15 -2.42
N ALA A 93 14.11 10.96 -1.40
CA ALA A 93 14.87 10.92 -0.15
C ALA A 93 15.04 9.45 0.32
N VAL A 94 16.10 9.19 1.10
CA VAL A 94 16.37 7.92 1.81
C VAL A 94 16.24 8.12 3.32
#